data_AF-A0A6I3G8C7-F1
#
_entry.id   AF-A0A6I3G8C7-F1
#
_cell.length_a   1.000
_cell.length_b   1.000
_cell.length_c   1.000
_cell.angle_alpha   90.00
_cell.angle_beta   90.00
_cell.angle_gamma   90.00
#
_symmetry.space_group_name_H-M   'P 1'
#
loop_
_entity.id
_entity.type
_entity.pdbx_description
1 polymer ?
#
loop_
_entity_poly.entity_id
_entity_poly.type
_entity_poly.pdbx_seq_one_letter_code
_entity_poly.pdbx_strand_id
1 'polypeptide(L)' 'MVSSMSRVLFADQLGPHFDDGGQVIIAEVLGPLRRRRYHRQKAHLILSALRHRVAELGDRVDYRKGESYR' A
#
# COMPACT_ATOMS: atom_id res chain seq x y z
N MET A 1 12.39 -11.03 -15.30
CA MET A 1 13.63 -10.44 -14.75
C MET A 1 13.19 -9.61 -13.55
N VAL A 2 13.63 -9.96 -12.34
CA VAL A 2 13.22 -9.24 -11.13
C VAL A 2 13.84 -7.84 -11.16
N SER A 3 13.04 -6.78 -11.00
CA SER A 3 13.54 -5.41 -10.93
C SER A 3 14.42 -5.23 -9.68
N SER A 4 15.61 -4.63 -9.84
CA SER A 4 16.49 -4.30 -8.72
C SER A 4 16.06 -3.06 -7.95
N MET A 5 15.15 -2.26 -8.50
CA MET A 5 14.56 -1.09 -7.84
C MET A 5 13.28 -1.47 -7.12
N SER A 6 13.15 -1.01 -5.87
CA SER A 6 11.93 -1.18 -5.09
C SER A 6 10.77 -0.43 -5.74
N ARG A 7 9.65 -1.12 -5.91
CA ARG A 7 8.43 -0.56 -6.50
C ARG A 7 7.52 0.01 -5.41
N VAL A 8 7.07 1.25 -5.58
CA VAL A 8 6.02 1.80 -4.72
C VAL A 8 4.66 1.36 -5.23
N LEU A 9 3.83 0.78 -4.36
CA LEU A 9 2.42 0.47 -4.66
C LEU A 9 1.49 1.34 -3.82
N PHE A 10 0.53 1.97 -4.48
CA PHE A 10 -0.55 2.72 -3.84
C PHE A 10 -1.79 1.83 -3.59
N ALA A 11 -2.75 2.36 -2.83
CA ALA A 11 -3.97 1.64 -2.43
C ALA A 11 -4.84 1.13 -3.61
N ASP A 12 -4.71 1.74 -4.78
CA ASP A 12 -5.38 1.38 -6.02
C ASP A 12 -4.53 0.47 -6.92
N GLN A 13 -3.31 0.11 -6.51
CA GLN A 13 -2.33 -0.67 -7.27
C GLN A 13 -1.98 -2.02 -6.61
N LEU A 14 -2.93 -2.64 -5.92
CA LEU A 14 -2.68 -3.88 -5.16
C LEU A 14 -2.94 -5.17 -5.96
N GLY A 15 -3.32 -5.04 -7.23
CA GLY A 15 -3.53 -6.17 -8.13
C GLY A 15 -2.21 -6.83 -8.58
N PRO A 16 -2.24 -8.11 -8.97
CA PRO A 16 -1.04 -8.87 -9.34
C PRO A 16 -0.30 -8.31 -10.57
N HIS A 17 -0.98 -7.57 -11.44
CA HIS A 17 -0.39 -6.94 -12.62
C HIS A 17 0.52 -5.74 -12.29
N PHE A 18 0.49 -5.23 -11.06
CA PHE A 18 1.42 -4.21 -10.58
C PHE A 18 2.64 -4.78 -9.88
N ASP A 19 2.66 -6.09 -9.59
CA ASP A 19 3.76 -6.78 -8.93
C ASP A 19 4.68 -7.42 -9.98
N ASP A 20 5.94 -6.98 -10.03
CA ASP A 20 6.96 -7.49 -10.94
C ASP A 20 7.88 -8.56 -10.29
N GLY A 21 7.54 -9.02 -9.09
CA GLY A 21 8.33 -9.99 -8.33
C GLY A 21 9.47 -9.37 -7.50
N GLY A 22 9.68 -8.05 -7.60
CA GLY A 22 10.73 -7.33 -6.85
C GLY A 22 10.37 -6.98 -5.41
N GLN A 23 11.23 -6.16 -4.82
CA GLN A 23 10.98 -5.48 -3.54
C GLN A 23 9.91 -4.41 -3.73
N VAL A 24 9.05 -4.25 -2.73
CA VAL A 24 7.89 -3.36 -2.77
C VAL A 24 7.94 -2.41 -1.57
N ILE A 25 7.48 -1.18 -1.76
CA ILE A 25 7.24 -0.21 -0.68
C ILE A 25 5.74 0.05 -0.63
N ILE A 26 5.14 -0.13 0.54
CA ILE A 26 3.74 0.22 0.81
C ILE A 26 3.69 1.20 1.97
N ALA A 27 3.02 2.33 1.75
CA ALA A 27 2.78 3.33 2.79
C ALA A 27 1.29 3.34 3.20
N GLU A 28 1.01 2.99 4.45
CA GLU A 28 -0.30 3.22 5.08
C GLU A 28 -0.35 4.64 5.65
N VAL A 29 -0.90 5.56 4.88
CA VAL A 29 -1.01 6.98 5.25
C VAL A 29 -2.45 7.37 5.53
N LEU A 30 -2.71 7.90 6.74
CA LEU A 30 -4.07 8.22 7.18
C LEU A 30 -4.55 9.63 6.77
N GLY A 31 -3.63 10.58 6.54
CA GLY A 31 -3.95 11.96 6.19
C GLY A 31 -4.95 12.11 5.03
N PRO A 32 -4.77 11.43 3.87
CA PRO A 32 -5.72 11.47 2.76
C PRO A 32 -7.14 11.01 3.13
N LEU A 33 -7.27 10.04 4.05
CA LEU A 33 -8.56 9.52 4.51
C LEU A 33 -9.24 10.49 5.50
N ARG A 34 -8.49 11.44 6.07
CA ARG A 34 -8.97 12.43 7.06
C ARG A 34 -9.22 13.82 6.45
N ARG A 35 -8.60 14.15 5.31
CA ARG A 35 -8.62 15.51 4.72
C ARG A 35 -10.02 15.99 4.27
N ARG A 36 -10.94 15.08 3.97
CA ARG A 36 -12.35 15.37 3.61
C ARG A 36 -13.25 14.30 4.23
N ARG A 37 -14.57 14.54 4.26
CA ARG A 37 -15.55 13.52 4.69
C ARG A 37 -15.39 12.27 3.83
N TYR A 38 -14.67 11.29 4.34
CA TYR A 38 -14.40 10.03 3.66
C TYR A 38 -15.42 8.99 4.12
N HIS A 39 -15.94 8.20 3.19
CA HIS A 39 -16.87 7.14 3.55
C HIS A 39 -16.15 6.07 4.39
N ARG A 40 -16.61 5.83 5.60
CA ARG A 40 -15.93 4.93 6.56
C ARG A 40 -15.69 3.55 5.96
N GLN A 41 -16.67 2.96 5.29
CA GLN A 41 -16.51 1.63 4.68
C GLN A 41 -15.43 1.64 3.59
N LYS A 42 -15.32 2.72 2.80
CA LYS A 42 -14.29 2.83 1.76
C LYS A 42 -12.90 2.94 2.40
N ALA A 43 -12.76 3.71 3.49
CA ALA A 43 -11.51 3.80 4.23
C ALA A 43 -11.10 2.45 4.81
N HIS A 44 -12.05 1.74 5.44
CA HIS A 44 -11.79 0.40 5.97
C HIS A 44 -11.39 -0.59 4.86
N LEU A 45 -12.06 -0.55 3.71
CA LEU A 45 -11.71 -1.40 2.57
C LEU A 45 -10.28 -1.14 2.08
N ILE A 46 -9.90 0.13 1.93
CA ILE A 46 -8.53 0.53 1.52
C ILE A 46 -7.50 0.04 2.53
N LEU A 47 -7.71 0.30 3.82
CA LEU A 47 -6.78 -0.11 4.87
C LEU A 47 -6.67 -1.63 4.98
N SER A 48 -7.80 -2.34 4.83
CA SER A 48 -7.82 -3.80 4.81
C SER A 48 -7.03 -4.34 3.61
N ALA A 49 -7.28 -3.82 2.42
CA ALA A 49 -6.58 -4.26 1.20
C ALA A 49 -5.07 -4.03 1.30
N LEU A 50 -4.63 -2.85 1.79
CA LEU A 50 -3.21 -2.56 2.01
C LEU A 50 -2.56 -3.57 2.96
N ARG A 51 -3.19 -3.84 4.11
CA ARG A 51 -2.65 -4.75 5.13
C ARG A 51 -2.61 -6.19 4.68
N HIS A 52 -3.64 -6.64 3.94
CA HIS A 52 -3.64 -7.96 3.33
C HIS A 52 -2.50 -8.08 2.31
N ARG A 53 -2.31 -7.05 1.48
CA ARG A 53 -1.22 -7.07 0.50
C ARG A 53 0.16 -7.10 1.14
N VAL A 54 0.36 -6.37 2.24
CA VAL A 54 1.58 -6.44 3.05
C VAL A 54 1.80 -7.85 3.58
N ALA A 55 0.76 -8.50 4.10
CA ALA A 55 0.86 -9.87 4.60
C ALA A 55 1.19 -10.88 3.47
N GLU A 56 0.63 -10.71 2.27
CA GLU A 56 0.93 -11.54 1.10
C GLU A 56 2.38 -11.39 0.62
N LEU A 57 2.93 -10.17 0.65
CA LEU A 57 4.28 -9.87 0.17
C LEU A 57 5.38 -10.34 1.14
N GLY A 58 5.07 -10.43 2.44
CA GLY A 58 6.01 -10.90 3.47
C GLY A 58 7.32 -10.10 3.46
N ASP A 59 8.46 -10.78 3.38
CA ASP A 59 9.79 -10.16 3.43
C ASP A 59 10.13 -9.28 2.21
N ARG A 60 9.25 -9.25 1.19
CA ARG A 60 9.41 -8.41 -0.01
C ARG A 60 8.87 -6.99 0.16
N VAL A 61 8.30 -6.63 1.31
CA VAL A 61 7.71 -5.30 1.50
C VAL A 61 8.39 -4.49 2.60
N ASP A 62 8.81 -3.28 2.25
CA ASP A 62 9.08 -2.19 3.19
C ASP A 62 7.75 -1.49 3.50
N TYR A 63 7.18 -1.84 4.65
CA TYR A 63 5.88 -1.34 5.09
C TYR A 63 6.04 -0.16 6.05
N ARG A 64 5.54 1.01 5.64
CA ARG A 64 5.64 2.26 6.41
C ARG A 64 4.27 2.77 6.81
N LYS A 65 4.11 3.19 8.06
CA LYS A 65 2.89 3.83 8.58
C LYS A 65 3.16 5.30 8.85
N GLY A 66 2.18 6.16 8.56
CA GLY A 66 2.32 7.58 8.83
C GLY A 66 1.02 8.38 8.73
N GLU A 67 1.09 9.64 9.16
CA GLU A 67 0.00 10.60 8.98
C GLU A 67 0.10 11.33 7.63
N SER A 68 1.30 11.39 7.03
CA SER A 68 1.55 11.99 5.72
C SER A 68 2.61 11.21 4.92
N TYR A 69 2.78 11.54 3.64
CA TYR A 69 3.80 10.94 2.75
C TYR A 69 5.18 11.63 2.81
N ARG A 70 5.34 12.63 3.69
CA ARG A 70 6.63 13.28 3.93
C ARG A 70 7.45 12.49 4.93
#